data_AF-A0A3C0CY97-F1
#
_entry.id   AF-A0A3C0CY97-F1
#
_cell.length_a   1.000
_cell.length_b   1.000
_cell.length_c   1.000
_cell.angle_alpha   90.00
_cell.angle_beta   90.00
_cell.angle_gamma   90.00
#
_symmetry.space_group_name_H-M   'P 1'
#
loop_
_entity.id
_entity.type
_entity.pdbx_description
1 polymer ?
#
loop_
_entity_poly.entity_id
_entity_poly.type
_entity_poly.pdbx_seq_one_letter_code
_entity_poly.pdbx_strand_id
1 'polypeptide(L)'
;AEQAVSYAMSGPSLRASGVPMDVRRDDPYSVYSKLDFNVITLNDGDCLARYLARPMEIRESIKILNQALEMLPQGEYTAKMPKILKPPAGETYTRIESSRGDLGVYIVSDGTASPYRLHWRPPSFINLAAVGEMIKGWKIADVVAILGTLDIVLGEVDR
;
A
#
# COMPACT_ATOMS: atom_id res chain seq x y z
N ALA A 1 -16.99 -3.02 -6.27
CA ALA A 1 -15.81 -3.67 -6.86
C ALA A 1 -15.36 -3.00 -8.17
N GLU A 2 -16.13 -3.06 -9.25
CA GLU A 2 -15.68 -2.60 -10.59
C GLU A 2 -15.22 -1.14 -10.65
N GLN A 3 -15.98 -0.22 -10.04
CA GLN A 3 -15.59 1.18 -9.98
C GLN A 3 -14.26 1.37 -9.21
N ALA A 4 -14.09 0.70 -8.06
CA ALA A 4 -12.84 0.80 -7.29
C ALA A 4 -11.63 0.32 -8.11
N VAL A 5 -11.80 -0.73 -8.91
CA VAL A 5 -10.77 -1.20 -9.86
C VAL A 5 -10.53 -0.19 -10.97
N SER A 6 -11.59 0.40 -11.54
CA SER A 6 -11.48 1.42 -12.60
C SER A 6 -10.76 2.69 -12.12
N TYR A 7 -10.92 3.08 -10.86
CA TYR A 7 -10.19 4.18 -10.23
C TYR A 7 -8.77 3.78 -9.77
N ALA A 8 -8.36 2.53 -10.00
CA ALA A 8 -7.10 1.95 -9.54
C ALA A 8 -6.88 2.07 -8.02
N MET A 9 -7.97 2.09 -7.25
CA MET A 9 -7.91 2.14 -5.79
C MET A 9 -7.13 0.93 -5.27
N SER A 10 -6.50 1.06 -4.11
CA SER A 10 -5.72 -0.02 -3.49
C SER A 10 -5.88 -0.04 -1.98
N GLY A 11 -5.32 -1.07 -1.35
CA GLY A 11 -5.30 -1.18 0.11
C GLY A 11 -6.68 -1.43 0.74
N PRO A 12 -6.91 -0.89 1.94
CA PRO A 12 -8.17 -1.09 2.68
C PRO A 12 -9.40 -0.65 1.88
N SER A 13 -9.29 0.39 1.04
CA SER A 13 -10.41 0.90 0.25
C SER A 13 -10.85 -0.08 -0.84
N LEU A 14 -9.89 -0.74 -1.49
CA LEU A 14 -10.16 -1.76 -2.49
C LEU A 14 -10.68 -3.04 -1.83
N ARG A 15 -10.06 -3.47 -0.73
CA ARG A 15 -10.44 -4.66 0.03
C ARG A 15 -11.81 -4.57 0.70
N ALA A 16 -12.20 -3.39 1.16
CA ALA A 16 -13.54 -3.13 1.68
C ALA A 16 -14.63 -3.17 0.60
N SER A 17 -14.25 -3.14 -0.69
CA SER A 17 -15.14 -3.19 -1.85
C SER A 17 -15.24 -4.59 -2.48
N GLY A 18 -14.78 -5.63 -1.77
CA GLY A 18 -14.87 -7.04 -2.14
C GLY A 18 -13.72 -7.56 -3.00
N VAL A 19 -12.67 -6.78 -3.24
CA VAL A 19 -11.56 -7.17 -4.11
C VAL A 19 -10.36 -7.63 -3.26
N PRO A 20 -10.03 -8.94 -3.27
CA PRO A 20 -8.96 -9.49 -2.42
C PRO A 20 -7.59 -9.26 -3.05
N MET A 21 -7.19 -8.00 -3.25
CA MET A 21 -5.85 -7.67 -3.76
C MET A 21 -4.95 -7.19 -2.62
N ASP A 22 -3.75 -7.74 -2.56
CA ASP A 22 -2.72 -7.35 -1.60
C ASP A 22 -1.32 -7.67 -2.16
N VAL A 23 -0.46 -6.65 -2.27
CA VAL A 23 0.87 -6.82 -2.86
C VAL A 23 1.70 -7.86 -2.09
N ARG A 24 1.53 -7.98 -0.77
CA ARG A 24 2.29 -8.95 0.05
C ARG A 24 2.02 -10.41 -0.32
N ARG A 25 0.87 -10.69 -0.93
CA ARG A 25 0.48 -12.04 -1.37
C ARG A 25 0.61 -12.20 -2.87
N ASP A 26 0.16 -11.21 -3.64
CA ASP A 26 0.04 -11.31 -5.10
C ASP A 26 1.39 -11.03 -5.82
N ASP A 27 2.25 -10.19 -5.23
CA ASP A 27 3.61 -9.89 -5.69
C ASP A 27 4.57 -9.82 -4.49
N PRO A 28 4.82 -10.99 -3.84
CA PRO A 28 5.45 -11.03 -2.52
C PRO A 28 6.90 -10.56 -2.55
N TYR A 29 7.24 -9.65 -1.63
CA TYR A 29 8.59 -9.15 -1.40
C TYR A 29 9.11 -9.57 -0.02
N SER A 30 10.42 -9.46 0.18
CA SER A 30 11.07 -9.81 1.46
C SER A 30 10.70 -11.24 1.89
N VAL A 31 10.23 -11.43 3.13
CA VAL A 31 9.87 -12.73 3.71
C VAL A 31 8.37 -13.03 3.68
N TYR A 32 7.53 -12.18 3.07
CA TYR A 32 6.07 -12.36 3.09
C TYR A 32 5.60 -13.66 2.45
N SER A 33 6.34 -14.22 1.49
CA SER A 33 6.06 -15.53 0.90
C SER A 33 6.18 -16.71 1.87
N LYS A 34 6.80 -16.51 3.04
CA LYS A 34 6.99 -17.53 4.08
C LYS A 34 6.06 -17.35 5.28
N LEU A 35 5.25 -16.29 5.28
CA LEU A 35 4.37 -15.93 6.39
C LEU A 35 2.93 -16.29 6.05
N ASP A 36 2.20 -16.83 7.02
CA ASP A 36 0.80 -17.21 6.88
C ASP A 36 -0.13 -16.11 7.43
N PHE A 37 -0.85 -15.41 6.57
CA PHE A 37 -1.80 -14.38 6.96
C PHE A 37 -2.96 -14.32 5.96
N ASN A 38 -4.10 -13.80 6.43
CA ASN A 38 -5.29 -13.63 5.61
C ASN A 38 -5.37 -12.22 5.06
N VAL A 39 -5.77 -12.10 3.79
CA VAL A 39 -6.15 -10.81 3.20
C VAL A 39 -7.60 -10.53 3.57
N ILE A 40 -7.80 -9.57 4.48
CA ILE A 40 -9.13 -9.19 4.95
C ILE A 40 -9.90 -8.50 3.82
N THR A 41 -11.08 -9.01 3.49
CA THR A 41 -12.01 -8.38 2.54
C THR A 41 -13.40 -8.26 3.13
N LEU A 42 -14.10 -7.21 2.72
CA LEU A 42 -15.51 -6.96 3.05
C LEU A 42 -16.23 -6.55 1.77
N ASN A 43 -17.55 -6.66 1.72
CA ASN A 43 -18.32 -6.50 0.49
C ASN A 43 -19.15 -5.21 0.42
N ASP A 44 -19.33 -4.52 1.55
CA ASP A 44 -20.27 -3.40 1.63
C ASP A 44 -19.77 -2.13 0.94
N GLY A 45 -18.44 -1.94 0.79
CA GLY A 45 -17.84 -0.81 0.08
C GLY A 45 -18.00 0.55 0.78
N ASP A 46 -18.62 0.60 1.96
CA ASP A 46 -18.93 1.82 2.68
C ASP A 46 -17.81 2.25 3.65
N CYS A 47 -18.02 3.38 4.33
CA CYS A 47 -17.10 3.89 5.34
C CYS A 47 -16.91 2.91 6.51
N LEU A 48 -17.97 2.19 6.89
CA LEU A 48 -17.95 1.24 8.00
C LEU A 48 -17.10 0.02 7.65
N ALA A 49 -17.22 -0.54 6.46
CA ALA A 49 -16.39 -1.63 5.97
C ALA A 49 -14.91 -1.23 5.95
N ARG A 50 -14.58 -0.03 5.43
CA ARG A 50 -13.19 0.48 5.50
C ARG A 50 -12.70 0.60 6.94
N TYR A 51 -13.55 1.08 7.84
CA TYR A 51 -13.22 1.18 9.26
C TYR A 51 -12.99 -0.20 9.90
N LEU A 52 -13.86 -1.18 9.65
CA LEU A 52 -13.80 -2.53 10.22
C LEU A 52 -12.66 -3.37 9.66
N ALA A 53 -12.29 -3.16 8.40
CA ALA A 53 -11.16 -3.85 7.77
C ALA A 53 -9.83 -3.56 8.51
N ARG A 54 -9.62 -2.32 8.98
CA ARG A 54 -8.37 -1.92 9.64
C ARG A 54 -8.07 -2.67 10.95
N PRO A 55 -8.96 -2.75 11.96
CA PRO A 55 -8.70 -3.54 13.16
C PRO A 55 -8.61 -5.04 12.87
N MET A 56 -9.20 -5.54 11.78
CA MET A 56 -8.98 -6.92 11.33
C MET A 56 -7.57 -7.10 10.76
N GLU A 57 -7.09 -6.15 9.92
CA GLU A 57 -5.71 -6.14 9.41
C GLU A 57 -4.67 -5.97 10.54
N ILE A 58 -4.99 -5.22 11.60
CA ILE A 58 -4.13 -5.13 12.80
C ILE A 58 -3.97 -6.50 13.45
N ARG A 59 -5.04 -7.30 13.55
CA ARG A 59 -4.96 -8.67 14.10
C ARG A 59 -4.09 -9.58 13.23
N GLU A 60 -4.23 -9.51 11.91
CA GLU A 60 -3.36 -10.24 10.98
C GLU A 60 -1.91 -9.75 11.06
N SER A 61 -1.69 -8.46 11.28
CA SER A 61 -0.35 -7.91 11.50
C SER A 61 0.30 -8.46 12.77
N ILE A 62 -0.46 -8.61 13.86
CA ILE A 62 0.02 -9.26 15.08
C ILE A 62 0.36 -10.74 14.81
N LYS A 63 -0.47 -11.45 14.03
CA LYS A 63 -0.20 -12.84 13.62
C LYS A 63 1.12 -12.94 12.85
N ILE A 64 1.38 -12.01 11.92
CA ILE A 64 2.64 -11.92 11.18
C ILE A 64 3.83 -11.67 12.11
N LEU A 65 3.70 -10.75 13.06
CA LEU A 65 4.78 -10.43 14.00
C LEU A 65 5.18 -11.64 14.85
N ASN A 66 4.21 -12.41 15.34
CA ASN A 66 4.49 -13.63 16.11
C ASN A 66 5.27 -14.66 15.28
N GLN A 67 4.87 -14.90 14.03
CA GLN A 67 5.61 -15.80 13.13
C GLN A 67 7.01 -15.29 12.82
N ALA A 68 7.16 -13.98 12.56
CA ALA A 68 8.46 -13.38 12.29
C ALA A 68 9.42 -13.49 13.48
N LEU A 69 8.91 -13.40 14.71
CA LEU A 69 9.70 -13.60 15.94
C LEU A 69 10.18 -15.04 16.08
N GLU A 70 9.33 -16.02 15.77
CA GLU A 70 9.70 -17.44 15.80
C GLU A 70 10.74 -17.80 14.72
N MET A 71 10.66 -17.15 13.56
CA MET A 71 11.53 -17.39 12.41
C MET A 71 12.80 -16.53 12.41
N LEU A 72 13.05 -15.75 13.46
CA LEU A 72 14.14 -14.77 13.49
C LEU A 72 15.51 -15.45 13.36
N PRO A 73 16.23 -15.31 12.23
CA PRO A 73 17.53 -15.93 12.08
C PRO A 73 18.58 -15.15 12.88
N GLN A 74 19.62 -15.85 13.33
CA GLN A 74 20.84 -15.22 13.82
C GLN A 74 21.76 -14.88 12.64
N GLY A 75 22.50 -13.78 12.72
CA GLY A 75 23.46 -13.38 11.68
C GLY A 75 23.67 -11.87 11.56
N GLU A 76 24.42 -11.46 10.54
CA GLU A 76 24.55 -10.06 10.17
C GLU A 76 23.21 -9.53 9.61
N TYR A 77 22.78 -8.36 10.07
CA TYR A 77 21.54 -7.71 9.62
C TYR A 77 21.78 -6.66 8.53
N THR A 78 23.04 -6.39 8.20
CA THR A 78 23.47 -5.41 7.20
C THR A 78 24.22 -6.10 6.07
N ALA A 79 23.83 -5.81 4.82
CA ALA A 79 24.60 -6.23 3.67
C ALA A 79 25.91 -5.43 3.58
N LYS A 80 27.00 -6.10 3.20
CA LYS A 80 28.28 -5.44 2.88
C LYS A 80 28.12 -4.62 1.59
N MET A 81 28.01 -3.31 1.75
CA MET A 81 27.80 -2.38 0.64
C MET A 81 29.01 -1.45 0.45
N PRO A 82 29.31 -1.02 -0.79
CA PRO A 82 30.31 0.01 -1.03
C PRO A 82 29.86 1.36 -0.41
N LYS A 83 30.84 2.20 -0.01
CA LYS A 83 30.56 3.54 0.55
C LYS A 83 29.78 4.44 -0.41
N ILE A 84 29.99 4.28 -1.72
CA ILE A 84 29.26 4.97 -2.77
C ILE A 84 28.58 3.90 -3.61
N LEU A 85 27.24 3.89 -3.57
CA LEU A 85 26.43 3.02 -4.40
C LEU A 85 26.23 3.68 -5.77
N LYS A 86 26.69 3.02 -6.82
CA LYS A 86 26.40 3.39 -8.21
C LYS A 86 25.58 2.26 -8.82
N PRO A 87 24.24 2.36 -8.82
CA PRO A 87 23.41 1.34 -9.45
C PRO A 87 23.72 1.27 -10.95
N PRO A 88 23.57 0.08 -11.58
CA PRO A 88 23.74 -0.04 -13.02
C PRO A 88 22.70 0.82 -13.75
N ALA A 89 23.06 1.30 -14.94
CA ALA A 89 22.13 2.03 -15.78
C ALA A 89 20.92 1.15 -16.12
N GLY A 90 19.72 1.72 -16.00
CA GLY A 90 18.47 0.99 -16.19
C GLY A 90 17.31 1.62 -15.46
N GLU A 91 16.15 0.98 -15.56
CA GLU A 91 14.93 1.41 -14.92
C GLU A 91 14.24 0.24 -14.20
N THR A 92 13.52 0.54 -13.14
CA THR A 92 12.68 -0.45 -12.48
C THR A 92 11.47 0.20 -11.82
N TYR A 93 10.39 -0.58 -11.73
CA TYR A 93 9.22 -0.25 -10.94
C TYR A 93 9.08 -1.30 -9.84
N THR A 94 9.12 -0.86 -8.59
CA THR A 94 8.92 -1.74 -7.43
C THR A 94 7.76 -1.23 -6.59
N ARG A 95 7.07 -2.13 -5.91
CA ARG A 95 5.87 -1.83 -5.13
C ARG A 95 5.88 -2.57 -3.80
N ILE A 96 5.26 -1.95 -2.81
CA ILE A 96 5.00 -2.55 -1.50
C ILE A 96 3.56 -2.28 -1.08
N GLU A 97 3.03 -3.12 -0.20
CA GLU A 97 1.75 -2.83 0.45
C GLU A 97 2.00 -1.92 1.65
N SER A 98 1.75 -0.62 1.50
CA SER A 98 1.69 0.28 2.65
C SER A 98 0.37 0.08 3.40
N SER A 99 0.25 0.64 4.61
CA SER A 99 -1.02 0.62 5.36
C SER A 99 -2.18 1.35 4.65
N ARG A 100 -1.88 2.12 3.59
CA ARG A 100 -2.86 2.86 2.77
C ARG A 100 -3.13 2.20 1.42
N GLY A 101 -2.32 1.21 1.03
CA GLY A 101 -2.41 0.50 -0.24
C GLY A 101 -1.09 0.37 -0.99
N ASP A 102 -1.20 0.07 -2.29
CA ASP A 102 -0.10 -0.22 -3.20
C ASP A 102 0.76 1.04 -3.44
N LEU A 103 1.90 1.10 -2.74
CA LEU A 103 2.87 2.17 -2.85
C LEU A 103 3.99 1.73 -3.80
N GLY A 104 4.07 2.41 -4.94
CA GLY A 104 5.05 2.13 -5.97
C GLY A 104 6.14 3.20 -6.08
N VAL A 105 7.30 2.78 -6.57
CA VAL A 105 8.41 3.66 -6.96
C VAL A 105 8.91 3.24 -8.32
N TYR A 106 8.89 4.18 -9.25
CA TYR A 106 9.61 4.09 -10.51
C TYR A 106 10.94 4.84 -10.38
N ILE A 107 12.05 4.17 -10.63
CA ILE A 107 13.39 4.75 -10.54
C ILE A 107 14.18 4.46 -11.82
N VAL A 108 14.90 5.45 -12.30
CA VAL A 108 15.82 5.37 -13.44
C VAL A 108 17.21 5.75 -12.97
N SER A 109 18.20 4.92 -13.29
CA SER A 109 19.63 5.17 -13.06
C SER A 109 20.36 5.30 -14.39
N ASP A 110 21.32 6.22 -14.43
CA ASP A 110 22.27 6.44 -15.52
C ASP A 110 23.68 5.92 -15.17
N GLY A 111 23.84 5.15 -14.09
CA GLY A 111 25.14 4.71 -13.58
C GLY A 111 25.82 5.68 -12.62
N THR A 112 25.21 6.84 -12.35
CA THR A 112 25.72 7.80 -11.36
C THR A 112 25.25 7.44 -9.94
N ALA A 113 25.75 8.15 -8.93
CA ALA A 113 25.37 7.94 -7.53
C ALA A 113 23.99 8.53 -7.18
N SER A 114 23.44 9.38 -8.05
CA SER A 114 22.13 10.00 -7.86
C SER A 114 21.12 9.36 -8.82
N PRO A 115 19.85 9.19 -8.43
CA PRO A 115 18.84 8.74 -9.36
C PRO A 115 18.64 9.79 -10.47
N TYR A 116 18.64 9.34 -11.72
CA TYR A 116 18.35 10.21 -12.87
C TYR A 116 16.89 10.67 -12.84
N ARG A 117 15.98 9.74 -12.53
CA ARG A 117 14.56 10.02 -12.32
C ARG A 117 14.02 9.17 -11.20
N LEU A 118 13.15 9.77 -10.39
CA LEU A 118 12.41 9.08 -9.35
C LEU A 118 10.96 9.57 -9.40
N HIS A 119 10.01 8.63 -9.45
CA HIS A 119 8.60 8.94 -9.44
C HIS A 119 7.87 7.99 -8.48
N TRP A 120 7.20 8.58 -7.50
CA TRP A 120 6.36 7.86 -6.55
C TRP A 120 4.97 7.65 -7.15
N ARG A 121 4.42 6.46 -7.00
CA ARG A 121 2.99 6.17 -7.19
C ARG A 121 2.36 5.94 -5.82
N PRO A 122 1.86 6.99 -5.16
CA PRO A 122 1.27 6.86 -3.85
C PRO A 122 -0.19 6.37 -3.88
N PRO A 123 -0.62 5.49 -2.97
CA PRO A 123 -2.02 5.08 -2.85
C PRO A 123 -2.94 6.25 -2.46
N SER A 124 -2.49 7.18 -1.62
CA SER A 124 -3.32 8.31 -1.16
C SER A 124 -3.80 9.20 -2.31
N PHE A 125 -2.93 9.50 -3.28
CA PHE A 125 -3.28 10.32 -4.46
C PHE A 125 -4.34 9.62 -5.33
N ILE A 126 -4.17 8.32 -5.54
CA ILE A 126 -5.08 7.53 -6.39
C ILE A 126 -6.43 7.36 -5.72
N ASN A 127 -6.45 7.01 -4.44
CA ASN A 127 -7.69 6.88 -3.67
C ASN A 127 -8.44 8.22 -3.57
N LEU A 128 -7.73 9.35 -3.52
CA LEU A 128 -8.33 10.68 -3.50
C LEU A 128 -9.08 11.00 -4.82
N ALA A 129 -8.63 10.48 -5.96
CA ALA A 129 -9.32 10.68 -7.24
C ALA A 129 -10.74 10.11 -7.26
N ALA A 130 -11.02 9.07 -6.46
CA ALA A 130 -12.35 8.47 -6.33
C ALA A 130 -13.33 9.32 -5.48
N VAL A 131 -12.83 10.28 -4.69
CA VAL A 131 -13.68 11.08 -3.78
C VAL A 131 -14.78 11.81 -4.52
N GLY A 132 -14.50 12.36 -5.71
CA GLY A 132 -15.49 13.08 -6.51
C GLY A 132 -16.70 12.23 -6.89
N GLU A 133 -16.53 10.91 -7.02
CA GLU A 133 -17.64 9.98 -7.23
C GLU A 133 -18.31 9.60 -5.90
N MET A 134 -17.51 9.33 -4.87
CA MET A 134 -18.00 8.87 -3.56
C MET A 134 -18.89 9.88 -2.83
N ILE A 135 -18.70 11.19 -3.06
CA ILE A 135 -19.45 12.25 -2.36
C ILE A 135 -20.78 12.61 -3.05
N LYS A 136 -21.05 12.09 -4.26
CA LYS A 136 -22.28 12.42 -4.99
C LYS A 136 -23.50 11.90 -4.22
N GLY A 137 -24.48 12.78 -4.00
CA GLY A 137 -25.71 12.44 -3.28
C GLY A 137 -25.61 12.46 -1.75
N TRP A 138 -24.44 12.79 -1.18
CA TRP A 138 -24.23 12.89 0.25
C TRP A 138 -24.23 14.34 0.77
N LYS A 139 -24.34 14.52 2.09
CA LYS A 139 -24.30 15.83 2.74
C LYS A 139 -22.84 16.28 2.92
N ILE A 140 -22.65 17.59 3.08
CA ILE A 140 -21.31 18.17 3.38
C ILE A 140 -20.69 17.54 4.64
N ALA A 141 -21.51 17.22 5.65
CA ALA A 141 -21.05 16.55 6.86
C ALA A 141 -20.45 15.16 6.60
N ASP A 142 -20.95 14.44 5.60
CA ASP A 142 -20.51 13.08 5.25
C ASP A 142 -19.14 13.08 4.53
N VAL A 143 -18.78 14.19 3.89
CA VAL A 143 -17.48 14.36 3.20
C VAL A 143 -16.32 14.14 4.17
N VAL A 144 -16.45 14.58 5.42
CA VAL A 144 -15.43 14.40 6.47
C VAL A 144 -15.21 12.92 6.78
N ALA A 145 -16.29 12.13 6.86
CA ALA A 145 -16.21 10.69 7.11
C ALA A 145 -15.64 9.93 5.90
N ILE A 146 -16.05 10.31 4.69
CA ILE A 146 -15.53 9.73 3.44
C ILE A 146 -14.01 9.96 3.35
N LEU A 147 -13.56 11.20 3.51
CA LEU A 147 -12.12 11.54 3.49
C LEU A 147 -11.35 10.84 4.61
N GLY A 148 -11.91 10.82 5.83
CA GLY A 148 -11.27 10.19 6.98
C GLY A 148 -11.05 8.69 6.80
N THR A 149 -12.00 7.98 6.19
CA THR A 149 -11.87 6.52 5.97
C THR A 149 -10.93 6.15 4.82
N LEU A 150 -10.68 7.07 3.89
CA LEU A 150 -9.65 6.90 2.85
C LEU A 150 -8.22 7.06 3.40
N ASP A 151 -8.05 7.67 4.58
CA ASP A 151 -6.76 7.84 5.27
C ASP A 151 -5.71 8.52 4.38
N ILE A 152 -6.10 9.66 3.79
CA ILE A 152 -5.21 10.44 2.94
C ILE A 152 -4.17 11.20 3.78
N VAL A 153 -2.93 11.22 3.28
CA VAL A 153 -1.86 12.07 3.82
C VAL A 153 -1.45 13.07 2.75
N LEU A 154 -1.64 14.36 3.00
CA LEU A 154 -1.42 15.40 1.99
C LEU A 154 0.03 15.47 1.51
N GLY A 155 1.02 15.23 2.39
CA GLY A 155 2.43 15.16 1.99
C GLY A 155 2.76 13.99 1.06
N GLU A 156 1.86 13.02 0.90
CA GLU A 156 1.96 11.97 -0.10
C GLU A 156 1.30 12.37 -1.43
N VAL A 157 0.27 13.21 -1.39
CA VAL A 157 -0.51 13.65 -2.55
C VAL A 157 0.20 14.77 -3.33
N ASP A 158 0.89 15.68 -2.64
CA ASP A 158 1.38 16.97 -3.18
C ASP A 158 2.82 16.93 -3.74
N ARG A 159 3.31 15.77 -4.18
CA ARG A 159 4.74 15.56 -4.55
C ARG A 159 5.05 15.72 -6.03
#